data_AF-A0A8B6FFS8-F1
#
_entry.id   AF-A0A8B6FFS8-F1
#
_cell.length_a   1.000
_cell.length_b   1.000
_cell.length_c   1.000
_cell.angle_alpha   90.00
_cell.angle_beta   90.00
_cell.angle_gamma   90.00
#
_symmetry.space_group_name_H-M   'P 1'
#
loop_
_entity.id
_entity.type
_entity.pdbx_description
1 polymer ?
#
loop_
_entity_poly.entity_id
_entity_poly.type
_entity_poly.pdbx_seq_one_letter_code
_entity_poly.pdbx_strand_id
1 'polypeptide(L)'
;MAARDLSKTFDEFESDELSLETSVPTDLTLSPERETDRFAGDRKDRRTKITRQLIERKQLMHDMQLLRIELSQKNLTLENVKAESLQRVEELEERLNDALHQKQILTARLESQLTIQEQESKRRQNLVKEELEDVRKKQQQLEGTNEKLQERAGNVRRSLRDLTLSEDRYYELRGQSEEDLSLRDYVAVLI
;
A
#
# COMPACT_ATOMS: atom_id res chain seq x y z
N MET A 1 -32.84 25.34 -28.30
CA MET A 1 -34.22 24.91 -28.68
C MET A 1 -34.26 23.96 -29.90
N ALA A 2 -33.13 23.47 -30.43
CA ALA A 2 -33.11 22.62 -31.64
C ALA A 2 -33.17 21.10 -31.38
N ALA A 3 -33.03 20.65 -30.12
CA ALA A 3 -32.97 19.22 -29.80
C ALA A 3 -34.35 18.52 -29.72
N ARG A 4 -35.45 19.28 -29.64
CA ARG A 4 -36.80 18.73 -29.52
C ARG A 4 -37.47 18.41 -30.86
N ASP A 5 -37.00 18.99 -31.95
CA ASP A 5 -37.57 18.77 -33.28
C ASP A 5 -37.01 17.50 -33.95
N LEU A 6 -35.77 17.10 -33.62
CA LEU A 6 -35.15 15.86 -34.11
C LEU A 6 -35.79 14.58 -33.55
N SER A 7 -36.30 14.63 -32.32
CA SER A 7 -36.98 13.47 -31.71
C SER A 7 -38.33 13.20 -32.39
N LYS A 8 -39.05 14.25 -32.78
CA LYS A 8 -40.34 14.11 -33.48
C LYS A 8 -40.18 13.58 -34.91
N THR A 9 -39.09 13.91 -35.60
CA THR A 9 -38.80 13.35 -36.93
C THR A 9 -38.36 11.89 -36.91
N PHE A 10 -37.87 11.38 -35.75
CA PHE A 10 -37.49 9.97 -35.60
C PHE A 10 -38.70 9.09 -35.27
N ASP A 11 -39.59 9.54 -34.38
CA ASP A 11 -40.82 8.79 -34.04
C ASP A 11 -41.77 8.62 -35.24
N GLU A 12 -41.78 9.59 -36.18
CA GLU A 12 -42.59 9.52 -37.41
C GLU A 12 -42.05 8.48 -38.41
N PHE A 13 -40.80 8.03 -38.27
CA PHE A 13 -40.21 6.94 -39.08
C PHE A 13 -40.36 5.55 -38.45
N GLU A 14 -40.70 5.44 -37.17
CA GLU A 14 -40.91 4.16 -36.47
C GLU A 14 -42.32 3.58 -36.67
N SER A 15 -43.30 4.40 -37.09
CA SER A 15 -44.72 4.00 -37.20
C SER A 15 -45.13 3.44 -38.57
N ASP A 16 -44.25 3.44 -39.56
CA ASP A 16 -44.41 2.65 -40.77
C ASP A 16 -43.78 1.26 -40.56
N GLU A 17 -44.41 0.45 -39.68
CA GLU A 17 -44.33 -1.01 -39.77
C GLU A 17 -44.88 -1.40 -41.16
N LEU A 18 -44.00 -1.37 -42.16
CA LEU A 18 -44.29 -1.87 -43.50
C LEU A 18 -44.67 -3.34 -43.37
N SER A 19 -45.95 -3.61 -43.57
CA SER A 19 -46.53 -4.93 -43.70
C SER A 19 -45.65 -5.81 -44.62
N LEU A 20 -45.00 -6.80 -44.02
CA LEU A 20 -44.36 -7.90 -44.73
C LEU A 20 -45.44 -8.86 -45.27
N GLU A 21 -46.26 -8.37 -46.21
CA GLU A 21 -47.06 -9.24 -47.07
C GLU A 21 -46.29 -9.50 -48.36
N THR A 22 -45.63 -10.65 -48.43
CA THR A 22 -45.08 -11.19 -49.67
C THR A 22 -46.24 -11.72 -50.53
N SER A 23 -46.94 -10.86 -51.25
CA SER A 23 -47.84 -11.29 -52.31
C SER A 23 -47.03 -11.51 -53.60
N VAL A 24 -46.95 -12.77 -54.03
CA VAL A 24 -46.45 -13.12 -55.37
C VAL A 24 -47.54 -12.74 -56.37
N PRO A 25 -47.29 -11.90 -57.39
CA PRO A 25 -48.29 -11.61 -58.40
C PRO A 25 -48.48 -12.82 -59.31
N THR A 26 -49.52 -13.63 -59.05
CA THR A 26 -50.07 -14.56 -60.03
C THR A 26 -51.07 -13.82 -60.91
N ASP A 27 -50.57 -13.05 -61.87
CA ASP A 27 -51.36 -12.66 -63.04
C ASP A 27 -50.66 -13.17 -64.30
N LEU A 28 -51.23 -14.23 -64.87
CA LEU A 28 -50.83 -14.89 -66.12
C LEU A 28 -51.80 -14.52 -67.25
N THR A 29 -52.20 -13.25 -67.37
CA THR A 29 -52.97 -12.76 -68.51
C THR A 29 -52.13 -11.85 -69.41
N LEU A 30 -51.22 -12.44 -70.19
CA LEU A 30 -50.62 -11.79 -71.36
C LEU A 30 -51.26 -12.36 -72.63
N SER A 31 -52.34 -11.75 -73.09
CA SER A 31 -52.84 -11.93 -74.47
C SER A 31 -51.94 -11.16 -75.44
N PRO A 32 -51.44 -11.77 -76.53
CA PRO A 32 -50.68 -11.05 -77.55
C PRO A 32 -51.65 -10.53 -78.62
N GLU A 33 -52.11 -9.28 -78.48
CA GLU A 33 -52.75 -8.58 -79.60
C GLU A 33 -51.70 -8.01 -80.56
N ARG A 34 -51.80 -8.45 -81.80
CA ARG A 34 -50.95 -8.09 -82.94
C ARG A 34 -51.33 -6.70 -83.44
N GLU A 35 -50.50 -5.68 -83.22
CA GLU A 35 -50.49 -4.47 -84.05
C GLU A 35 -49.09 -3.88 -84.25
N THR A 36 -48.62 -3.96 -85.50
CA THR A 36 -47.61 -3.12 -86.19
C THR A 36 -46.14 -3.11 -85.70
N ASP A 37 -45.29 -3.64 -86.57
CA ASP A 37 -43.91 -4.10 -86.32
C ASP A 37 -42.81 -3.06 -86.64
N ARG A 38 -43.00 -1.78 -86.28
CA ARG A 38 -41.92 -0.75 -86.45
C ARG A 38 -41.56 0.07 -85.20
N PHE A 39 -42.31 -0.06 -84.10
CA PHE A 39 -42.02 0.61 -82.82
C PHE A 39 -41.94 -0.36 -81.62
N ALA A 40 -41.99 -1.67 -81.86
CA ALA A 40 -42.01 -2.70 -80.81
C ALA A 40 -40.64 -2.88 -80.11
N GLY A 41 -39.53 -2.68 -80.84
CA GLY A 41 -38.17 -2.77 -80.28
C GLY A 41 -37.91 -1.75 -79.17
N ASP A 42 -38.26 -0.48 -79.40
CA ASP A 42 -38.02 0.62 -78.46
C ASP A 42 -38.87 0.49 -77.18
N ARG A 43 -40.09 -0.05 -77.26
CA ARG A 43 -40.94 -0.30 -76.07
C ARG A 43 -40.42 -1.47 -75.22
N LYS A 44 -39.88 -2.53 -75.85
CA LYS A 44 -39.30 -3.68 -75.14
C LYS A 44 -37.98 -3.31 -74.45
N ASP A 45 -37.16 -2.49 -75.10
CA ASP A 45 -35.91 -1.96 -74.51
C ASP A 45 -36.16 -0.97 -73.38
N ARG A 46 -37.21 -0.15 -73.46
CA ARG A 46 -37.61 0.73 -72.34
C ARG A 46 -38.14 -0.06 -71.15
N ARG A 47 -38.97 -1.08 -71.38
CA ARG A 47 -39.47 -1.96 -70.30
C ARG A 47 -38.33 -2.71 -69.61
N THR A 48 -37.38 -3.26 -70.36
CA THR A 48 -36.23 -3.98 -69.79
C THR A 48 -35.29 -3.05 -69.02
N LYS A 49 -35.08 -1.82 -69.49
CA LYS A 49 -34.34 -0.78 -68.75
C LYS A 49 -35.04 -0.39 -67.44
N ILE A 50 -36.37 -0.20 -67.47
CA ILE A 50 -37.17 0.12 -66.27
C ILE A 50 -37.11 -1.04 -65.26
N THR A 51 -37.23 -2.29 -65.70
CA THR A 51 -37.09 -3.45 -64.80
C THR A 51 -35.70 -3.57 -64.20
N ARG A 52 -34.64 -3.24 -64.96
CA ARG A 52 -33.26 -3.28 -64.46
C ARG A 52 -33.02 -2.20 -63.39
N GLN A 53 -33.49 -0.98 -63.63
CA GLN A 53 -33.43 0.11 -62.65
C GLN A 53 -34.22 -0.21 -61.38
N LEU A 54 -35.37 -0.89 -61.51
CA LEU A 54 -36.16 -1.31 -60.36
C LEU A 54 -35.44 -2.36 -59.52
N ILE A 55 -34.76 -3.33 -60.16
CA ILE A 55 -33.96 -4.34 -59.47
C ILE A 55 -32.78 -3.69 -58.76
N GLU A 56 -32.05 -2.81 -59.43
CA GLU A 56 -30.92 -2.07 -58.86
C GLU A 56 -31.36 -1.22 -57.65
N ARG A 57 -32.50 -0.52 -57.76
CA ARG A 57 -33.07 0.22 -56.63
C ARG A 57 -33.43 -0.69 -55.45
N LYS A 58 -33.99 -1.88 -55.71
CA LYS A 58 -34.30 -2.85 -54.65
C LYS A 58 -33.04 -3.39 -53.99
N GLN A 59 -31.98 -3.65 -54.75
CA GLN A 59 -30.68 -4.08 -54.23
C GLN A 59 -30.06 -3.00 -53.33
N LEU A 60 -29.99 -1.76 -53.81
CA LEU A 60 -29.46 -0.64 -53.01
C LEU A 60 -30.27 -0.39 -51.72
N MET A 61 -31.60 -0.56 -51.76
CA MET A 61 -32.44 -0.46 -50.56
C MET A 61 -32.13 -1.58 -49.56
N HIS A 62 -31.94 -2.81 -50.04
CA HIS A 62 -31.57 -3.95 -49.20
C HIS A 62 -30.17 -3.76 -48.59
N ASP A 63 -29.19 -3.35 -49.39
CA ASP A 63 -27.83 -3.07 -48.92
C ASP A 63 -27.83 -1.96 -47.86
N MET A 64 -28.64 -0.91 -48.05
CA MET A 64 -28.80 0.14 -47.05
C MET A 64 -29.41 -0.38 -45.74
N GLN A 65 -30.36 -1.32 -45.81
CA GLN A 65 -30.92 -1.96 -44.61
C GLN A 65 -29.87 -2.81 -43.89
N LEU A 66 -29.08 -3.60 -44.62
CA LEU A 66 -27.98 -4.38 -44.04
C LEU A 66 -26.97 -3.48 -43.33
N LEU A 67 -26.55 -2.39 -43.98
CA LEU A 67 -25.63 -1.41 -43.38
C LEU A 67 -26.20 -0.76 -42.12
N ARG A 68 -27.52 -0.48 -42.07
CA ARG A 68 -28.17 0.04 -40.86
C ARG A 68 -28.14 -0.97 -39.71
N ILE A 69 -28.39 -2.25 -40.00
CA ILE A 69 -28.34 -3.32 -39.01
C ILE A 69 -26.90 -3.52 -38.52
N GLU A 70 -25.93 -3.57 -39.41
CA GLU A 70 -24.52 -3.68 -39.03
C GLU A 70 -24.09 -2.50 -38.15
N LEU A 71 -24.48 -1.28 -38.51
CA LEU A 71 -24.18 -0.09 -37.72
C LEU A 71 -24.81 -0.15 -36.33
N SER A 72 -26.09 -0.56 -36.22
CA SER A 72 -26.74 -0.68 -34.92
C SER A 72 -26.10 -1.76 -34.05
N GLN A 73 -25.73 -2.90 -34.63
CA GLN A 73 -24.99 -3.96 -33.94
C GLN A 73 -23.63 -3.45 -33.45
N LYS A 74 -22.87 -2.74 -34.30
CA LYS A 74 -21.57 -2.18 -33.91
C LYS A 74 -21.71 -1.16 -32.78
N ASN A 75 -22.72 -0.30 -32.83
CA ASN A 75 -22.99 0.65 -31.74
C ASN A 75 -23.28 -0.08 -30.42
N LEU A 76 -24.13 -1.12 -30.45
CA LEU A 76 -24.42 -1.91 -29.25
C LEU A 76 -23.16 -2.61 -28.71
N THR A 77 -22.29 -3.13 -29.57
CA THR A 77 -21.01 -3.70 -29.13
C THR A 77 -20.09 -2.66 -28.49
N LEU A 78 -20.06 -1.44 -29.02
CA LEU A 78 -19.26 -0.35 -28.44
C LEU A 78 -19.80 0.07 -27.08
N GLU A 79 -21.12 0.15 -26.92
CA GLU A 79 -21.75 0.47 -25.65
C GLU A 79 -21.47 -0.58 -24.58
N ASN A 80 -21.54 -1.87 -24.94
CA ASN A 80 -21.21 -2.96 -24.03
C ASN A 80 -19.74 -2.90 -23.59
N VAL A 81 -18.80 -2.77 -24.53
CA VAL A 81 -17.37 -2.66 -24.21
C VAL A 81 -17.10 -1.42 -23.35
N LYS A 82 -17.78 -0.31 -23.63
CA LYS A 82 -17.68 0.90 -22.81
C LYS A 82 -18.17 0.64 -21.38
N ALA A 83 -19.34 0.01 -21.21
CA ALA A 83 -19.88 -0.32 -19.91
C ALA A 83 -18.95 -1.26 -19.11
N GLU A 84 -18.44 -2.33 -19.74
CA GLU A 84 -17.48 -3.25 -19.14
C GLU A 84 -16.18 -2.53 -18.74
N SER A 85 -15.68 -1.63 -19.59
CA SER A 85 -14.47 -0.86 -19.29
C SER A 85 -14.68 0.10 -18.12
N LEU A 86 -15.85 0.74 -18.00
CA LEU A 86 -16.19 1.63 -16.89
C LEU A 86 -16.30 0.84 -15.59
N GLN A 87 -17.00 -0.29 -15.60
CA GLN A 87 -17.07 -1.18 -14.44
C GLN A 87 -15.68 -1.63 -14.01
N ARG A 88 -14.80 -1.96 -14.98
CA ARG A 88 -13.44 -2.39 -14.67
C ARG A 88 -12.60 -1.27 -14.05
N VAL A 89 -12.81 -0.03 -14.49
CA VAL A 89 -12.16 1.14 -13.87
C VAL A 89 -12.63 1.31 -12.43
N GLU A 90 -13.94 1.24 -12.18
CA GLU A 90 -14.51 1.35 -10.82
C GLU A 90 -13.96 0.26 -9.88
N GLU A 91 -13.91 -0.99 -10.33
CA GLU A 91 -13.32 -2.10 -9.55
C GLU A 91 -11.83 -1.86 -9.23
N LEU A 92 -11.08 -1.30 -10.16
CA LEU A 92 -9.65 -1.01 -9.96
C LEU A 92 -9.45 0.18 -9.02
N GLU A 93 -10.31 1.19 -9.08
CA GLU A 93 -10.31 2.34 -8.17
C GLU A 93 -10.65 1.92 -6.73
N GLU A 94 -11.63 1.05 -6.54
CA GLU A 94 -11.97 0.49 -5.22
C GLU A 94 -10.78 -0.28 -4.63
N ARG A 95 -10.17 -1.18 -5.42
CA ARG A 95 -8.98 -1.93 -4.99
C ARG A 95 -7.80 -1.03 -4.66
N LEU A 96 -7.62 0.05 -5.42
CA LEU A 96 -6.56 1.03 -5.16
C LEU A 96 -6.82 1.74 -3.83
N ASN A 97 -8.06 2.15 -3.56
CA ASN A 97 -8.43 2.79 -2.30
C ASN A 97 -8.22 1.85 -1.11
N ASP A 98 -8.62 0.58 -1.22
CA ASP A 98 -8.36 -0.42 -0.19
C ASP A 98 -6.87 -0.60 0.09
N ALA A 99 -6.06 -0.70 -0.95
CA ALA A 99 -4.61 -0.82 -0.82
C ALA A 99 -3.98 0.43 -0.17
N LEU A 100 -4.48 1.63 -0.50
CA LEU A 100 -4.04 2.87 0.13
C LEU A 100 -4.42 2.95 1.61
N HIS A 101 -5.63 2.53 1.97
CA HIS A 101 -6.07 2.46 3.36
C HIS A 101 -5.25 1.46 4.17
N GLN A 102 -5.01 0.26 3.63
CA GLN A 102 -4.14 -0.73 4.27
C GLN A 102 -2.72 -0.19 4.45
N LYS A 103 -2.16 0.48 3.44
CA LYS A 103 -0.85 1.14 3.53
C LYS A 103 -0.84 2.16 4.66
N GLN A 104 -1.84 3.03 4.77
CA GLN A 104 -1.92 4.04 5.83
C GLN A 104 -1.94 3.42 7.23
N ILE A 105 -2.74 2.36 7.42
CA ILE A 105 -2.82 1.63 8.69
C ILE A 105 -1.47 1.01 9.05
N LEU A 106 -0.80 0.37 8.09
CA LEU A 106 0.51 -0.24 8.30
C LEU A 106 1.58 0.82 8.62
N THR A 107 1.58 1.95 7.92
CA THR A 107 2.49 3.07 8.20
C THR A 107 2.28 3.59 9.63
N ALA A 108 1.04 3.88 10.02
CA ALA A 108 0.74 4.37 11.38
C ALA A 108 1.15 3.35 12.46
N ARG A 109 0.95 2.05 12.21
CA ARG A 109 1.38 0.99 13.12
C ARG A 109 2.91 0.94 13.24
N LEU A 110 3.62 1.06 12.12
CA LEU A 110 5.09 1.06 12.10
C LEU A 110 5.65 2.27 12.84
N GLU A 111 5.10 3.46 12.59
CA GLU A 111 5.48 4.70 13.30
C GLU A 111 5.23 4.58 14.81
N SER A 112 4.10 4.00 15.22
CA SER A 112 3.82 3.72 16.62
C SER A 112 4.85 2.74 17.23
N GLN A 113 5.21 1.68 16.51
CA GLN A 113 6.21 0.73 17.00
C GLN A 113 7.60 1.36 17.12
N LEU A 114 8.01 2.15 16.14
CA LEU A 114 9.30 2.86 16.16
C LEU A 114 9.36 3.85 17.33
N THR A 115 8.30 4.65 17.53
CA THR A 115 8.26 5.63 18.64
C THR A 115 8.32 4.94 20.01
N ILE A 116 7.61 3.81 20.19
CA ILE A 116 7.69 3.01 21.42
C ILE A 116 9.12 2.47 21.61
N GLN A 117 9.72 1.88 20.58
CA GLN A 117 11.06 1.33 20.65
C GLN A 117 12.11 2.40 20.97
N GLU A 118 12.00 3.58 20.38
CA GLU A 118 12.88 4.71 20.69
C GLU A 118 12.74 5.17 22.14
N GLN A 119 11.51 5.29 22.65
CA GLN A 119 11.25 5.66 24.04
C GLN A 119 11.81 4.62 25.01
N GLU A 120 11.59 3.33 24.75
CA GLU A 120 12.16 2.26 25.56
C GLU A 120 13.69 2.24 25.51
N SER A 121 14.28 2.44 24.34
CA SER A 121 15.72 2.51 24.18
C SER A 121 16.32 3.65 25.01
N LYS A 122 15.70 4.85 24.95
CA LYS A 122 16.10 6.00 25.78
C LYS A 122 15.95 5.70 27.27
N ARG A 123 14.85 5.08 27.70
CA ARG A 123 14.66 4.67 29.10
C ARG A 123 15.73 3.69 29.56
N ARG A 124 15.99 2.63 28.79
CA ARG A 124 17.06 1.66 29.09
C ARG A 124 18.43 2.34 29.15
N GLN A 125 18.73 3.23 28.22
CA GLN A 125 19.99 3.97 28.22
C GLN A 125 20.13 4.85 29.48
N ASN A 126 19.06 5.50 29.92
CA ASN A 126 19.09 6.32 31.13
C ASN A 126 19.29 5.47 32.38
N LEU A 127 18.59 4.34 32.50
CA LEU A 127 18.79 3.40 33.62
C LEU A 127 20.24 2.90 33.69
N VAL A 128 20.81 2.50 32.56
CA VAL A 128 22.21 2.05 32.50
C VAL A 128 23.18 3.18 32.88
N LYS A 129 22.90 4.42 32.49
CA LYS A 129 23.71 5.59 32.89
C LYS A 129 23.64 5.81 34.40
N GLU A 130 22.46 5.76 35.00
CA GLU A 130 22.28 5.92 36.44
C GLU A 130 23.01 4.80 37.22
N GLU A 131 22.86 3.54 36.79
CA GLU A 131 23.57 2.41 37.40
C GLU A 131 25.09 2.56 37.29
N LEU A 132 25.60 3.00 36.13
CA LEU A 132 27.03 3.27 35.94
C LEU A 132 27.53 4.41 36.82
N GLU A 133 26.76 5.48 36.98
CA GLU A 133 27.11 6.59 37.88
C GLU A 133 27.18 6.13 39.34
N ASP A 134 26.26 5.28 39.77
CA ASP A 134 26.25 4.74 41.14
C ASP A 134 27.42 3.79 41.39
N VAL A 135 27.73 2.91 40.42
CA VAL A 135 28.94 2.07 40.49
C VAL A 135 30.19 2.94 40.55
N ARG A 136 30.28 3.98 39.72
CA ARG A 136 31.41 4.92 39.72
C ARG A 136 31.58 5.63 41.07
N LYS A 137 30.49 6.10 41.68
CA LYS A 137 30.53 6.71 43.03
C LYS A 137 31.04 5.73 44.08
N LYS A 138 30.54 4.49 44.07
CA LYS A 138 31.01 3.44 44.99
C LYS A 138 32.50 3.14 44.79
N GLN A 139 32.95 3.07 43.54
CA GLN A 139 34.36 2.86 43.22
C GLN A 139 35.24 3.99 43.78
N GLN A 140 34.86 5.26 43.59
CA GLN A 140 35.58 6.40 44.15
C GLN A 140 35.65 6.37 45.68
N GLN A 141 34.55 5.96 46.34
CA GLN A 141 34.55 5.80 47.79
C GLN A 141 35.51 4.70 48.24
N LEU A 142 35.53 3.54 47.54
CA LEU A 142 36.44 2.44 47.84
C LEU A 142 37.91 2.81 47.59
N GLU A 143 38.20 3.54 46.52
CA GLU A 143 39.54 4.06 46.24
C GLU A 143 40.02 4.98 47.38
N GLY A 144 39.16 5.91 47.83
CA GLY A 144 39.47 6.81 48.94
C GLY A 144 39.58 6.12 50.31
N THR A 145 38.81 5.06 50.57
CA THR A 145 38.98 4.28 51.82
C THR A 145 40.24 3.42 51.78
N ASN A 146 40.57 2.84 50.62
CA ASN A 146 41.77 2.05 50.45
C ASN A 146 43.04 2.91 50.62
N GLU A 147 43.06 4.12 50.07
CA GLU A 147 44.16 5.08 50.28
C GLU A 147 44.36 5.41 51.77
N LYS A 148 43.26 5.68 52.50
CA LYS A 148 43.30 5.92 53.96
C LYS A 148 43.78 4.70 54.75
N LEU A 149 43.36 3.50 54.35
CA LEU A 149 43.80 2.25 54.99
C LEU A 149 45.29 2.00 54.72
N GLN A 150 45.78 2.28 53.51
CA GLN A 150 47.18 2.18 53.16
C GLN A 150 48.03 3.18 53.95
N GLU A 151 47.57 4.41 54.13
CA GLU A 151 48.22 5.41 54.97
C GLU A 151 48.27 4.95 56.44
N ARG A 152 47.14 4.49 56.99
CA ARG A 152 47.06 3.95 58.37
C ARG A 152 47.99 2.75 58.56
N ALA A 153 48.00 1.79 57.63
CA ALA A 153 48.90 0.65 57.69
C ALA A 153 50.38 1.09 57.60
N GLY A 154 50.68 2.10 56.78
CA GLY A 154 52.00 2.73 56.71
C GLY A 154 52.41 3.41 58.01
N ASN A 155 51.48 4.10 58.68
CA ASN A 155 51.70 4.73 59.99
C ASN A 155 51.92 3.68 61.09
N VAL A 156 51.11 2.62 61.14
CA VAL A 156 51.30 1.50 62.07
C VAL A 156 52.66 0.85 61.85
N ARG A 157 53.04 0.55 60.58
CA ARG A 157 54.35 -0.05 60.27
C ARG A 157 55.53 0.85 60.68
N ARG A 158 55.42 2.17 60.52
CA ARG A 158 56.43 3.13 61.01
C ARG A 158 56.48 3.14 62.54
N SER A 159 55.33 3.26 63.19
CA SER A 159 55.22 3.24 64.65
C SER A 159 55.74 1.95 65.29
N LEU A 160 55.61 0.80 64.62
CA LEU A 160 56.18 -0.47 65.06
C LEU A 160 57.67 -0.60 64.75
N ARG A 161 58.20 0.08 63.71
CA ARG A 161 59.64 0.12 63.42
C ARG A 161 60.39 1.04 64.38
N ASP A 162 59.78 2.14 64.79
CA ASP A 162 60.37 3.13 65.71
C ASP A 162 60.22 2.71 67.18
N LEU A 163 60.00 1.43 67.43
CA LEU A 163 59.74 0.85 68.74
C LEU A 163 61.06 0.52 69.42
N THR A 164 61.65 1.50 70.12
CA THR A 164 62.80 1.28 70.99
C THR A 164 62.32 1.08 72.42
N LEU A 165 62.54 -0.11 72.98
CA LEU A 165 62.14 -0.46 74.33
C LEU A 165 63.34 -0.34 75.28
N SER A 166 63.19 0.43 76.38
CA SER A 166 64.16 0.47 77.47
C SER A 166 64.04 -0.81 78.32
N GLU A 167 65.14 -1.31 78.88
CA GLU A 167 65.18 -2.53 79.71
C GLU A 167 64.15 -2.50 80.85
N ASP A 168 64.03 -1.37 81.55
CA ASP A 168 63.07 -1.21 82.67
C ASP A 168 61.62 -1.39 82.21
N ARG A 169 61.29 -0.86 81.03
CA ARG A 169 59.94 -0.91 80.43
C ARG A 169 59.58 -2.32 79.94
N TYR A 170 60.58 -3.10 79.52
CA TYR A 170 60.40 -4.50 79.11
C TYR A 170 59.97 -5.39 80.29
N TYR A 171 60.64 -5.26 81.44
CA TYR A 171 60.31 -6.05 82.62
C TYR A 171 58.94 -5.68 83.21
N GLU A 172 58.53 -4.42 83.15
CA GLU A 172 57.19 -3.96 83.53
C GLU A 172 56.09 -4.59 82.64
N LEU A 173 56.29 -4.60 81.32
CA LEU A 173 55.32 -5.12 80.35
C LEU A 173 55.26 -6.66 80.35
N ARG A 174 56.36 -7.36 80.61
CA ARG A 174 56.40 -8.82 80.73
C ARG A 174 55.64 -9.35 81.95
N GLY A 175 55.44 -8.51 82.97
CA GLY A 175 54.66 -8.85 84.17
C GLY A 175 53.15 -8.72 84.02
N GLN A 176 52.67 -8.11 82.93
CA GLN A 176 51.25 -7.89 82.64
C GLN A 176 50.66 -9.03 81.79
N SER A 177 49.34 -9.20 81.82
CA SER A 177 48.64 -10.25 81.06
C SER A 177 48.52 -9.87 79.58
N GLU A 178 48.59 -10.86 78.67
CA GLU A 178 48.51 -10.62 77.22
C GLU A 178 47.18 -9.95 76.78
N GLU A 179 46.12 -10.09 77.57
CA GLU A 179 44.80 -9.50 77.29
C GLU A 179 44.75 -7.99 77.57
N ASP A 180 45.65 -7.49 78.42
CA ASP A 180 45.72 -6.07 78.80
C ASP A 180 46.76 -5.29 77.98
N LEU A 181 47.58 -5.99 77.17
CA LEU A 181 48.61 -5.35 76.35
C LEU A 181 48.03 -4.76 75.06
N SER A 182 48.38 -3.50 74.82
CA SER A 182 48.23 -2.87 73.50
C SER A 182 49.00 -3.67 72.45
N LEU A 183 48.46 -3.77 71.21
CA LEU A 183 49.14 -4.42 70.08
C LEU A 183 50.58 -3.91 69.89
N ARG A 184 50.82 -2.63 70.17
CA ARG A 184 52.17 -2.03 70.12
C ARG A 184 53.09 -2.60 71.20
N ASP A 185 52.61 -2.73 72.42
CA ASP A 185 53.39 -3.20 73.58
C ASP A 185 53.60 -4.72 73.50
N TYR A 186 52.60 -5.46 72.99
CA TYR A 186 52.73 -6.89 72.69
C TYR A 186 53.85 -7.16 71.70
N VAL A 187 53.89 -6.40 70.59
CA VAL A 187 54.97 -6.52 69.60
C VAL A 187 56.32 -6.06 70.16
N ALA A 188 56.34 -5.07 71.07
CA ALA A 188 57.57 -4.60 71.72
C ALA A 188 58.24 -5.67 72.59
N VAL A 189 57.45 -6.50 73.27
CA VAL A 189 57.95 -7.60 74.11
C VAL A 189 58.41 -8.80 73.29
N LEU A 190 57.86 -8.96 72.07
CA LEU A 190 58.13 -10.09 71.17
C LEU A 190 59.38 -9.91 70.29
N ILE A 191 59.82 -8.67 70.04
CA ILE A 191 61.03 -8.32 69.27
C ILE A 191 62.24 -8.28 70.20
#